data_AF-A0A8S1MXW0-F1
#
_entry.id   AF-A0A8S1MXW0-F1
#
_cell.length_a   1.000
_cell.length_b   1.000
_cell.length_c   1.000
_cell.angle_alpha   90.00
_cell.angle_beta   90.00
_cell.angle_gamma   90.00
#
_symmetry.space_group_name_H-M   'P 1'
#
loop_
_entity.id
_entity.type
_entity.pdbx_description
1 polymer ?
#
loop_
_entity_poly.entity_id
_entity_poly.type
_entity_poly.pdbx_seq_one_letter_code
_entity_poly.pdbx_strand_id
1 'polypeptide(L)'
;MSNSQKCSNCGGKDHIAKFCYERTKKVPATVKLSNQTDKMNSKEKKELKLQKKEEEIIVQMSKQTPKSKYEEDKYIGEHTQIWGSYWNEVLGWGFACCYSNQKSQECLGEKGKRQSLTKEYSIKRQIEETPIAQQELKSGPLNLDELYRKSNLREGAPVDVIYNQSNATN
;
A
#
# COMPACT_ATOMS: atom_id res chain seq x y z
N MET A 1 -8.01 -69.16 3.83
CA MET A 1 -8.98 -68.78 2.78
C MET A 1 -8.69 -67.35 2.35
N SER A 2 -8.04 -67.16 1.20
CA SER A 2 -7.59 -65.84 0.73
C SER A 2 -8.78 -64.99 0.27
N ASN A 3 -8.98 -63.83 0.91
CA ASN A 3 -10.02 -62.89 0.55
C ASN A 3 -9.66 -62.20 -0.77
N SER A 4 -10.12 -62.77 -1.90
CA SER A 4 -9.91 -62.25 -3.24
C SER A 4 -10.74 -60.96 -3.44
N GLN A 5 -10.27 -59.85 -2.89
CA GLN A 5 -10.90 -58.55 -3.12
C GLN A 5 -10.68 -58.13 -4.57
N LYS A 6 -11.76 -58.11 -5.35
CA LYS A 6 -11.76 -57.60 -6.72
C LYS A 6 -11.32 -56.13 -6.76
N CYS A 7 -10.55 -55.77 -7.78
CA CYS A 7 -10.19 -54.42 -8.14
C CYS A 7 -11.46 -53.56 -8.29
N SER A 8 -11.55 -52.45 -7.56
CA SER A 8 -12.69 -51.53 -7.64
C SER A 8 -12.75 -50.72 -8.94
N ASN A 9 -11.67 -50.69 -9.73
CA ASN A 9 -11.62 -50.00 -11.02
C ASN A 9 -12.08 -50.90 -12.18
N CYS A 10 -11.40 -52.04 -12.42
CA CYS A 10 -11.72 -52.93 -13.53
C CYS A 10 -12.59 -54.14 -13.15
N GLY A 11 -12.63 -54.54 -11.88
CA GLY A 11 -13.31 -55.74 -11.40
C GLY A 11 -12.47 -57.02 -11.41
N GLY A 12 -11.22 -56.96 -11.91
CA GLY A 12 -10.29 -58.08 -11.93
C GLY A 12 -9.88 -58.53 -10.52
N LYS A 13 -9.58 -59.82 -10.34
CA LYS A 13 -9.27 -60.40 -9.02
C LYS A 13 -7.77 -60.43 -8.69
N ASP A 14 -6.93 -60.19 -9.69
CA ASP A 14 -5.49 -60.46 -9.62
C ASP A 14 -4.67 -59.23 -9.17
N HIS A 15 -5.33 -58.10 -8.89
CA HIS A 15 -4.68 -56.89 -8.41
C HIS A 15 -5.65 -55.98 -7.64
N ILE A 16 -5.08 -55.07 -6.85
CA ILE A 16 -5.82 -54.01 -6.15
C ILE A 16 -5.84 -52.76 -7.06
N ALA A 17 -6.86 -51.91 -6.94
CA ALA A 17 -7.10 -50.76 -7.82
C ALA A 17 -5.91 -49.81 -8.01
N LYS A 18 -5.02 -49.70 -7.01
CA LYS A 18 -3.79 -48.88 -7.08
C LYS A 18 -2.81 -49.34 -8.17
N PHE A 19 -2.84 -50.63 -8.52
CA PHE A 19 -1.98 -51.25 -9.54
C PHE A 19 -2.75 -51.61 -10.82
N CYS A 20 -3.95 -51.06 -11.00
CA CYS A 20 -4.77 -51.32 -12.17
C CYS A 20 -4.27 -50.49 -13.36
N TYR A 21 -3.87 -51.17 -14.44
CA TYR A 21 -3.42 -50.53 -15.68
C TYR A 21 -4.57 -50.06 -16.58
N GLU A 22 -5.82 -50.39 -16.25
CA GLU A 22 -6.98 -49.83 -16.94
C GLU A 22 -7.22 -48.37 -16.51
N ARG A 23 -7.54 -47.51 -17.47
CA ARG A 23 -7.93 -46.11 -17.21
C ARG A 23 -9.13 -46.10 -16.25
N THR A 24 -9.07 -45.25 -15.22
CA THR A 24 -10.13 -45.15 -14.20
C THR A 24 -11.49 -44.96 -14.85
N LYS A 25 -12.41 -45.91 -14.63
CA LYS A 25 -13.79 -45.78 -15.14
C LYS A 25 -14.42 -44.56 -14.48
N LYS A 26 -14.84 -43.57 -15.30
CA LYS A 26 -15.58 -42.42 -14.79
C LYS A 26 -16.88 -42.96 -14.18
N VAL A 27 -17.08 -42.68 -12.89
CA VAL A 27 -18.34 -43.01 -12.21
C VAL A 27 -19.46 -42.34 -13.01
N PRO A 28 -20.52 -43.08 -13.42
CA PRO A 28 -21.63 -42.46 -14.11
C PRO A 28 -22.25 -41.41 -13.20
N ALA A 29 -22.66 -40.28 -13.77
CA ALA A 29 -23.28 -39.15 -13.05
C ALA A 29 -24.54 -39.52 -12.25
N THR A 30 -25.00 -40.77 -12.35
CA THR A 30 -26.15 -41.34 -11.65
C THR A 30 -25.82 -41.85 -10.24
N VAL A 31 -24.54 -41.94 -9.84
CA VAL A 31 -24.20 -42.15 -8.43
C VAL A 31 -24.51 -40.85 -7.68
N LYS A 32 -25.72 -40.76 -7.15
CA LYS A 32 -26.06 -39.79 -6.12
C LYS A 32 -25.12 -40.06 -4.95
N LEU A 33 -24.04 -39.28 -4.83
CA LEU A 33 -23.40 -39.13 -3.53
C LEU A 33 -24.50 -38.60 -2.63
N SER A 34 -25.02 -39.46 -1.73
CA SER A 34 -25.93 -39.01 -0.69
C SER A 34 -25.14 -38.05 0.17
N ASN A 35 -25.20 -36.77 -0.15
CA ASN A 35 -24.71 -35.74 0.71
C ASN A 35 -25.40 -35.98 2.06
N GLN A 36 -24.63 -36.00 3.16
CA GLN A 36 -25.14 -36.21 4.52
C GLN A 36 -26.28 -35.24 4.90
N THR A 37 -26.53 -34.22 4.08
CA THR A 37 -27.63 -33.25 4.13
C THR A 37 -29.03 -33.87 4.18
N ASP A 38 -29.19 -35.10 3.70
CA ASP A 38 -30.52 -35.73 3.61
C ASP A 38 -31.00 -36.31 4.96
N LYS A 39 -30.11 -36.42 5.96
CA LYS A 39 -30.43 -36.96 7.31
C LYS A 39 -30.40 -35.91 8.43
N MET A 40 -30.31 -34.62 8.10
CA MET A 40 -30.31 -33.55 9.11
C MET A 40 -31.73 -33.27 9.61
N ASN A 41 -31.90 -33.18 10.94
CA ASN A 41 -33.20 -32.91 11.54
C ASN A 41 -33.63 -31.44 11.28
N SER A 42 -34.91 -31.13 11.52
CA SER A 42 -35.46 -29.80 11.22
C SER A 42 -34.83 -28.66 12.03
N LYS A 43 -34.26 -28.95 13.21
CA LYS A 43 -33.57 -27.96 14.05
C LYS A 43 -32.17 -27.67 13.49
N GLU A 44 -31.39 -28.69 13.16
CA GLU A 44 -30.05 -28.54 12.61
C GLU A 44 -30.08 -27.87 11.22
N LYS A 45 -31.11 -28.15 10.40
CA LYS A 45 -31.32 -27.45 9.13
C LYS A 45 -31.59 -25.95 9.32
N LYS A 46 -32.29 -25.57 10.39
CA LYS A 46 -32.53 -24.15 10.72
C LYS A 46 -31.26 -23.48 11.22
N GLU A 47 -30.50 -24.16 12.06
CA GLU A 47 -29.24 -23.65 12.63
C GLU A 47 -28.18 -23.46 11.54
N LEU A 48 -28.00 -24.45 10.65
CA LEU A 48 -27.10 -24.33 9.50
C LEU A 48 -27.50 -23.18 8.56
N LYS A 49 -28.80 -22.91 8.43
CA LYS A 49 -29.30 -21.79 7.61
C LYS A 49 -29.01 -20.44 8.28
N LEU A 50 -29.05 -20.38 9.61
CA LEU A 50 -28.71 -19.18 10.37
C LEU A 50 -27.21 -18.89 10.29
N GLN A 51 -26.37 -19.90 10.50
CA GLN A 51 -24.90 -19.80 10.38
C GLN A 51 -24.48 -19.32 8.99
N LYS A 52 -25.05 -19.88 7.91
CA LYS A 52 -24.79 -19.41 6.55
C LYS A 52 -25.19 -17.95 6.33
N LYS A 53 -26.29 -17.51 6.94
CA LYS A 53 -26.75 -16.12 6.85
C LYS A 53 -25.79 -15.19 7.59
N GLU A 54 -25.29 -15.60 8.75
CA GLU A 54 -24.28 -14.87 9.50
C GLU A 54 -22.96 -14.75 8.72
N GLU A 55 -22.50 -15.84 8.10
CA GLU A 55 -21.33 -15.84 7.21
C GLU A 55 -21.51 -14.87 6.03
N GLU A 56 -22.69 -14.86 5.39
CA GLU A 56 -23.01 -13.92 4.31
C GLU A 56 -22.96 -12.46 4.78
N ILE A 57 -23.49 -12.17 5.97
CA ILE A 57 -23.47 -10.82 6.55
C ILE A 57 -22.02 -10.37 6.81
N ILE A 58 -21.18 -11.23 7.39
CA ILE A 58 -19.77 -10.92 7.64
C ILE A 58 -19.03 -10.61 6.33
N VAL A 59 -19.26 -11.43 5.30
CA VAL A 59 -18.67 -11.20 3.97
C VAL A 59 -19.17 -9.89 3.36
N GLN A 60 -20.46 -9.56 3.49
CA GLN A 60 -21.01 -8.30 2.99
C GLN A 60 -20.43 -7.08 3.72
N MET A 61 -20.30 -7.14 5.05
CA MET A 61 -19.71 -6.07 5.84
C MET A 61 -18.23 -5.85 5.49
N SER A 62 -17.45 -6.92 5.28
CA SER A 62 -16.04 -6.79 4.89
C SER A 62 -15.84 -6.08 3.54
N LYS A 63 -16.76 -6.30 2.58
CA LYS A 63 -16.77 -5.66 1.26
C LYS A 63 -17.16 -4.18 1.29
N GLN A 64 -17.85 -3.75 2.36
CA GLN A 64 -18.29 -2.35 2.53
C GLN A 64 -17.24 -1.45 3.18
N THR A 65 -16.08 -1.99 3.58
CA THR A 65 -14.98 -1.16 4.07
C THR A 65 -14.59 -0.17 2.95
N PRO A 66 -14.80 1.15 3.14
CA PRO A 66 -14.53 2.11 2.09
C PRO A 66 -13.04 2.09 1.79
N LYS A 67 -12.68 1.57 0.62
CA LYS A 67 -11.32 1.68 0.11
C LYS A 67 -11.15 3.10 -0.44
N SER A 68 -10.03 3.74 -0.12
CA SER A 68 -9.66 5.00 -0.75
C SER A 68 -9.55 4.81 -2.27
N LYS A 69 -9.76 5.90 -3.03
CA LYS A 69 -9.66 5.88 -4.50
C LYS A 69 -8.25 5.55 -5.00
N TYR A 70 -7.25 5.74 -4.16
CA TYR A 70 -5.84 5.62 -4.51
C TYR A 70 -5.29 4.28 -4.03
N GLU A 71 -4.37 3.72 -4.82
CA GLU A 71 -3.63 2.52 -4.43
C GLU A 71 -2.74 2.88 -3.23
N GLU A 72 -3.09 2.36 -2.05
CA GLU A 72 -2.25 2.45 -0.86
C GLU A 72 -1.00 1.56 -1.02
N ASP A 73 0.08 1.91 -0.32
CA ASP A 73 1.30 1.10 -0.22
C ASP A 73 2.05 0.83 -1.55
N LYS A 74 1.95 1.73 -2.52
CA LYS A 74 2.77 1.66 -3.73
C LYS A 74 4.23 2.04 -3.43
N TYR A 75 5.04 1.04 -3.17
CA TYR A 75 6.48 1.21 -2.98
C TYR A 75 7.19 1.51 -4.31
N ILE A 76 8.13 2.45 -4.27
CA ILE A 76 8.98 2.78 -5.42
C ILE A 76 10.18 1.83 -5.36
N GLY A 77 10.37 1.00 -6.39
CA GLY A 77 11.50 0.06 -6.45
C GLY A 77 11.51 -0.96 -5.32
N GLU A 78 12.68 -1.22 -4.73
CA GLU A 78 12.89 -2.20 -3.65
C GLU A 78 12.73 -1.63 -2.23
N HIS A 79 12.11 -0.46 -2.08
CA HIS A 79 11.86 0.13 -0.77
C HIS A 79 10.68 -0.54 -0.08
N THR A 80 10.72 -0.65 1.26
CA THR A 80 9.62 -1.19 2.07
C THR A 80 8.75 -0.11 2.70
N GLN A 81 9.03 1.16 2.39
CA GLN A 81 8.35 2.34 2.92
C GLN A 81 8.14 3.33 1.79
N ILE A 82 7.07 4.12 1.86
CA ILE A 82 6.76 5.11 0.81
C ILE A 82 7.70 6.31 0.87
N TRP A 83 7.88 7.01 -0.25
CA TRP A 83 8.63 8.26 -0.26
C TRP A 83 7.94 9.31 0.61
N GLY A 84 8.71 10.01 1.46
CA GLY A 84 8.15 10.97 2.41
C GLY A 84 7.83 10.37 3.79
N SER A 85 8.04 9.07 3.97
CA SER A 85 7.96 8.42 5.29
C SER A 85 9.07 8.87 6.27
N TYR A 86 10.08 9.61 5.78
CA TYR A 86 11.16 10.15 6.58
C TYR A 86 11.48 11.60 6.20
N TRP A 87 11.73 12.44 7.21
CA TRP A 87 12.20 13.82 7.06
C TRP A 87 13.50 14.02 7.83
N ASN A 88 14.41 14.77 7.24
CA ASN A 88 15.63 15.22 7.88
C ASN A 88 15.82 16.71 7.61
N GLU A 89 16.26 17.46 8.61
CA GLU A 89 16.46 18.91 8.51
C GLU A 89 17.44 19.30 7.40
N VAL A 90 18.45 18.46 7.15
CA VAL A 90 19.55 18.76 6.23
C VAL A 90 19.43 17.99 4.92
N LEU A 91 18.99 16.73 4.97
CA LEU A 91 18.87 15.88 3.78
C LEU A 91 17.50 15.98 3.09
N GLY A 92 16.50 16.53 3.77
CA GLY A 92 15.12 16.65 3.29
C GLY A 92 14.32 15.35 3.37
N TRP A 93 13.34 15.21 2.47
CA TRP A 93 12.45 14.06 2.40
C TRP A 93 13.16 12.80 1.90
N GLY A 94 12.80 11.64 2.46
CA GLY A 94 13.33 10.34 2.04
C GLY A 94 12.45 9.16 2.46
N PHE A 95 13.03 7.96 2.42
CA PHE A 95 12.39 6.71 2.82
C PHE A 95 12.77 6.30 4.25
N ALA A 96 11.83 5.90 5.10
CA ALA A 96 12.10 5.45 6.47
C ALA A 96 12.86 4.10 6.55
N CYS A 97 12.80 3.27 5.51
CA CYS A 97 13.47 1.97 5.47
C CYS A 97 15.00 2.08 5.45
N CYS A 98 15.55 3.09 4.77
CA CYS A 98 16.99 3.24 4.56
C CYS A 98 17.52 4.69 4.72
N TYR A 99 16.66 5.65 4.99
CA TYR A 99 16.96 7.09 5.07
C TYR A 99 17.61 7.67 3.80
N SER A 100 17.43 7.01 2.65
CA SER A 100 17.85 7.56 1.36
C SER A 100 16.96 8.74 0.99
N ASN A 101 17.59 9.85 0.63
CA ASN A 101 16.94 11.06 0.12
C ASN A 101 16.93 11.10 -1.42
N GLN A 102 17.03 9.95 -2.08
CA GLN A 102 17.03 9.82 -3.54
C GLN A 102 15.98 8.78 -3.97
N LYS A 103 14.99 9.21 -4.76
CA LYS A 103 13.84 8.38 -5.19
C LYS A 103 14.22 7.19 -6.07
N SER A 104 15.25 7.35 -6.88
CA SER A 104 15.69 6.35 -7.87
C SER A 104 16.68 5.33 -7.33
N GLN A 105 17.17 5.50 -6.10
CA GLN A 105 18.17 4.61 -5.52
C GLN A 105 17.51 3.34 -5.00
N GLU A 106 18.23 2.24 -5.08
CA GLU A 106 17.83 0.96 -4.50
C GLU A 106 17.84 1.00 -2.97
N CYS A 107 17.12 0.06 -2.34
CA CYS A 107 17.01 0.02 -0.89
C CYS A 107 18.25 -0.66 -0.28
N LEU A 108 19.08 0.13 0.40
CA LEU A 108 20.27 -0.37 1.10
C LEU A 108 19.99 -0.82 2.55
N GLY A 109 18.72 -0.79 2.99
CA GLY A 109 18.31 -1.13 4.35
C GLY A 109 19.12 -0.40 5.43
N GLU A 110 19.61 -1.14 6.43
CA GLU A 110 20.41 -0.56 7.51
C GLU A 110 21.73 0.08 7.06
N LYS A 111 22.35 -0.42 5.98
CA LYS A 111 23.58 0.18 5.45
C LYS A 111 23.29 1.60 4.95
N GLY A 112 22.15 1.78 4.28
CA GLY A 112 21.67 3.09 3.86
C GLY A 112 21.47 4.05 5.04
N LYS A 113 20.91 3.56 6.16
CA LYS A 113 20.72 4.40 7.36
C LYS A 113 22.05 4.92 7.90
N ARG A 114 23.05 4.04 8.04
CA ARG A 114 24.39 4.43 8.54
C ARG A 114 25.06 5.45 7.60
N GLN A 115 24.94 5.26 6.28
CA GLN A 115 25.45 6.20 5.29
C GLN A 115 24.75 7.56 5.35
N SER A 116 23.42 7.56 5.47
CA SER A 116 22.61 8.77 5.56
C SER A 116 22.96 9.58 6.81
N LEU A 117 23.11 8.93 7.96
CA LEU A 117 23.55 9.59 9.21
C LEU A 117 24.95 10.19 9.09
N THR A 118 25.89 9.47 8.45
CA THR A 118 27.26 9.98 8.23
C THR A 118 27.23 11.22 7.31
N LYS A 119 26.39 11.19 6.28
CA LYS A 119 26.17 12.30 5.36
C LYS A 119 25.55 13.50 6.07
N GLU A 120 24.54 13.27 6.90
CA GLU A 120 23.92 14.31 7.74
C GLU A 120 24.97 14.99 8.62
N TYR A 121 25.77 14.21 9.36
CA TYR A 121 26.81 14.77 10.24
C TYR A 121 27.82 15.61 9.46
N SER A 122 28.27 15.12 8.30
CA SER A 122 29.23 15.81 7.46
C SER A 122 28.69 17.15 6.96
N ILE A 123 27.42 17.19 6.54
CA ILE A 123 26.79 18.42 6.04
C ILE A 123 26.50 19.39 7.20
N LYS A 124 26.01 18.90 8.35
CA LYS A 124 25.80 19.74 9.55
C LYS A 124 27.08 20.46 9.94
N ARG A 125 28.19 19.73 9.98
CA ARG A 125 29.52 20.30 10.26
C ARG A 125 29.93 21.35 9.22
N GLN A 126 29.74 21.08 7.93
CA GLN A 126 30.03 22.06 6.88
C GLN A 126 29.19 23.34 7.00
N ILE A 127 27.91 23.21 7.35
CA ILE A 127 27.02 24.36 7.59
C ILE A 127 27.53 25.19 8.78
N GLU A 128 27.91 24.55 9.88
CA GLU A 128 28.48 25.23 11.06
C GLU A 128 29.83 25.93 10.77
N GLU A 129 30.67 25.33 9.93
CA GLU A 129 32.00 25.85 9.56
C GLU A 129 31.93 27.02 8.54
N THR A 130 30.78 27.27 7.91
CA THR A 130 30.61 28.40 6.97
C THR A 130 30.09 29.66 7.69
N PRO A 131 30.92 30.71 7.90
CA PRO A 131 30.55 31.85 8.75
C PRO A 131 29.56 32.83 8.10
N ILE A 132 29.23 32.68 6.81
CA ILE A 132 28.38 33.62 6.07
C ILE A 132 26.88 33.31 6.25
N ALA A 133 26.50 32.06 6.55
CA ALA A 133 25.10 31.65 6.66
C ALA A 133 24.39 32.16 7.95
N GLN A 134 25.14 32.49 9.01
CA GLN A 134 24.56 33.03 10.24
C GLN A 134 24.21 34.53 10.14
N GLN A 135 24.82 35.27 9.21
CA GLN A 135 24.49 36.69 9.00
C GLN A 135 23.17 36.84 8.25
N GLU A 136 22.92 36.02 7.23
CA GLU A 136 21.67 36.09 6.44
C GLU A 136 20.43 35.51 7.14
N LEU A 137 20.57 34.63 8.14
CA LEU A 137 19.44 34.19 8.97
C LEU A 137 19.08 35.19 10.10
N LYS A 138 20.01 36.07 10.49
CA LYS A 138 19.74 37.17 11.45
C LYS A 138 19.24 38.44 10.75
N SER A 139 19.70 38.70 9.53
CA SER A 139 19.08 39.67 8.64
C SER A 139 18.02 38.94 7.82
N GLY A 140 16.85 38.71 8.42
CA GLY A 140 15.73 38.03 7.76
C GLY A 140 15.45 38.54 6.34
N PRO A 141 14.74 37.77 5.50
CA PRO A 141 14.51 38.11 4.10
C PRO A 141 14.03 39.56 4.04
N LEU A 142 14.75 40.40 3.29
CA LEU A 142 14.40 41.82 3.10
C LEU A 142 12.88 41.93 3.02
N ASN A 143 12.31 42.58 4.04
CA ASN A 143 10.88 42.67 4.22
C ASN A 143 10.27 43.13 2.89
N LEU A 144 9.30 42.40 2.35
CA LEU A 144 8.60 42.79 1.10
C LEU A 144 8.11 44.25 1.19
N ASP A 145 7.76 44.68 2.40
CA ASP A 145 7.33 46.02 2.78
C ASP A 145 8.49 47.06 2.74
N GLU A 146 9.73 46.62 2.94
CA GLU A 146 10.94 47.43 2.80
C GLU A 146 11.44 47.52 1.35
N LEU A 147 11.28 46.44 0.56
CA LEU A 147 11.50 46.48 -0.89
C LEU A 147 10.48 47.39 -1.57
N TYR A 148 9.21 47.32 -1.16
CA TYR A 148 8.13 48.19 -1.64
C TYR A 148 8.34 49.66 -1.23
N ARG A 149 8.81 49.91 0.00
CA ARG A 149 9.22 51.28 0.40
C ARG A 149 10.40 51.81 -0.40
N LYS A 150 11.44 51.00 -0.62
CA LYS A 150 12.64 51.40 -1.38
C LYS A 150 12.34 51.63 -2.86
N SER A 151 11.41 50.89 -3.46
CA SER A 151 10.96 51.14 -4.84
C SER A 151 10.12 52.41 -4.94
N ASN A 152 9.27 52.70 -3.95
CA ASN A 152 8.37 53.86 -3.96
C ASN A 152 9.00 55.17 -3.50
N LEU A 153 10.25 55.15 -3.03
CA LEU A 153 11.03 56.35 -2.71
C LEU A 153 11.72 56.97 -3.94
N ARG A 154 11.77 56.27 -5.08
CA ARG A 154 12.45 56.75 -6.29
C ARG A 154 11.53 57.47 -7.28
N GLU A 155 10.23 57.25 -7.22
CA GLU A 155 9.28 57.88 -8.16
C GLU A 155 8.04 58.34 -7.40
N GLY A 156 7.84 59.65 -7.34
CA GLY A 156 6.62 60.25 -6.81
C GLY A 156 5.45 60.00 -7.76
N ALA A 157 4.82 58.82 -7.70
CA ALA A 157 3.62 58.49 -8.47
C ALA A 157 2.51 57.90 -7.57
N PRO A 158 1.27 58.40 -7.68
CA PRO A 158 0.16 58.02 -6.82
C PRO A 158 -0.42 56.63 -7.16
N VAL A 159 -0.90 55.96 -6.12
CA VAL A 159 -1.53 54.64 -6.18
C VAL A 159 -3.00 54.82 -6.57
N ASP A 160 -3.37 54.45 -7.81
CA ASP A 160 -4.77 54.24 -8.17
C ASP A 160 -5.08 52.77 -8.48
N VAL A 161 -6.03 52.31 -7.68
CA VAL A 161 -6.72 51.02 -7.62
C VAL A 161 -7.48 50.72 -8.91
N ILE A 162 -7.18 49.61 -9.61
CA ILE A 162 -8.23 48.86 -10.36
C ILE A 162 -7.88 47.36 -10.41
N TYR A 163 -8.44 46.58 -9.50
CA TYR A 163 -8.85 45.21 -9.82
C TYR A 163 -10.13 44.89 -9.07
N ASN A 164 -11.26 45.05 -9.76
CA ASN A 164 -12.49 44.28 -9.62
C ASN A 164 -13.57 44.91 -10.50
N GLN A 165 -13.90 44.25 -11.61
CA GLN A 165 -15.28 44.01 -12.06
C GLN A 165 -15.25 43.27 -13.41
N SER A 166 -15.17 41.95 -13.34
CA SER A 166 -15.97 41.11 -14.21
C SER A 166 -17.44 41.34 -13.85
N ASN A 167 -18.25 41.92 -14.74
CA ASN A 167 -19.67 41.63 -14.98
C ASN A 167 -20.32 42.70 -15.88
N ALA A 168 -21.24 42.24 -16.75
CA ALA A 168 -22.17 42.99 -17.63
C ALA A 168 -21.56 43.48 -18.96
N THR A 169 -21.64 42.69 -20.04
CA THR A 169 -22.73 42.58 -21.04
C THR A 169 -22.97 43.82 -21.90
N ASN A 170 -22.90 43.56 -23.22
CA ASN A 170 -23.32 44.31 -24.41
C ASN A 170 -22.34 45.31 -25.02
#